data_AF-A0A9D5EIY7-F1
#
_entry.id   AF-A0A9D5EIY7-F1
#
_cell.length_a   1.000
_cell.length_b   1.000
_cell.length_c   1.000
_cell.angle_alpha   90.00
_cell.angle_beta   90.00
_cell.angle_gamma   90.00
#
_symmetry.space_group_name_H-M   'P 1'
#
loop_
_entity.id
_entity.type
_entity.pdbx_description
1 polymer ?
#
loop_
_entity_poly.entity_id
_entity_poly.type
_entity_poly.pdbx_seq_one_letter_code
_entity_poly.pdbx_strand_id
1 'polypeptide(L)'
;MTDWNAIVHEYGPVVWQTAYRLLNHEADAADCFQRTFLAAVELAATCPVRSWPGMLKRIATARALEQLRNRYRPAARVECLPDSPLADRLAPGPSDLAEAKELAVALRAALAEIDPAQAETFCLVCLEGLSYADAATALGVTVTHAGVLLSRGRAALRDRLRAFDPSNQHLPGGHP
;
A
#
# COMPACT_ATOMS: atom_id res chain seq x y z
N MET A 1 -21.27 -13.85 18.78
CA MET A 1 -20.47 -12.62 19.00
C MET A 1 -19.11 -12.87 18.37
N THR A 2 -18.62 -11.95 17.54
CA THR A 2 -17.34 -12.11 16.85
C THR A 2 -16.20 -12.13 17.86
N ASP A 3 -15.36 -13.17 17.84
CA ASP A 3 -14.17 -13.25 18.68
C ASP A 3 -13.04 -12.43 18.05
N TRP A 4 -12.94 -11.17 18.47
CA TRP A 4 -11.93 -10.24 17.97
C TRP A 4 -10.51 -10.61 18.40
N ASN A 5 -10.34 -11.30 19.54
CA ASN A 5 -9.01 -11.71 19.98
C ASN A 5 -8.46 -12.77 19.02
N ALA A 6 -9.28 -13.78 18.68
CA ALA A 6 -8.94 -14.79 17.69
C ALA A 6 -8.65 -14.18 16.31
N ILE A 7 -9.50 -13.26 15.84
CA ILE A 7 -9.31 -12.58 14.54
C ILE A 7 -8.01 -11.77 14.50
N VAL A 8 -7.71 -10.99 15.54
CA VAL A 8 -6.48 -10.18 15.60
C VAL A 8 -5.25 -11.09 15.70
N HIS A 9 -5.33 -12.17 16.48
CA HIS A 9 -4.25 -13.14 16.59
C HIS A 9 -3.96 -13.84 15.25
N GLU A 10 -5.01 -14.27 14.54
CA GLU A 10 -4.89 -14.99 13.27
C GLU A 10 -4.46 -14.08 12.11
N TYR A 11 -5.07 -12.89 11.99
CA TYR A 11 -4.89 -12.01 10.83
C TYR A 11 -4.05 -10.77 11.11
N GLY A 12 -3.63 -10.52 12.35
CA GLY A 12 -2.71 -9.44 12.68
C GLY A 12 -1.43 -9.44 11.83
N PRO A 13 -0.73 -10.58 11.70
CA PRO A 13 0.49 -10.64 10.89
C PRO A 13 0.26 -10.23 9.43
N VAL A 14 -0.86 -10.63 8.81
CA VAL A 14 -1.13 -10.27 7.41
C VAL A 14 -1.45 -8.78 7.26
N VAL A 15 -2.24 -8.21 8.17
CA VAL A 15 -2.55 -6.77 8.17
C VAL A 15 -1.29 -5.94 8.37
N TRP A 16 -0.44 -6.35 9.30
CA TRP A 16 0.86 -5.69 9.54
C TRP A 16 1.73 -5.75 8.29
N GLN A 17 1.84 -6.92 7.65
CA GLN A 17 2.66 -7.08 6.45
C GLN A 17 2.14 -6.22 5.29
N THR A 18 0.82 -6.18 5.05
CA THR A 18 0.21 -5.32 4.03
C THR A 18 0.52 -3.84 4.29
N ALA A 19 0.31 -3.38 5.52
CA ALA A 19 0.55 -1.98 5.90
C ALA A 19 2.03 -1.61 5.77
N TYR A 20 2.93 -2.42 6.34
CA TYR A 20 4.37 -2.15 6.34
C TYR A 20 4.97 -2.18 4.94
N ARG A 21 4.51 -3.10 4.07
CA ARG A 21 4.95 -3.18 2.67
C ARG A 21 4.67 -1.87 1.93
N LEU A 22 3.47 -1.33 2.08
CA LEU A 22 3.02 -0.12 1.40
C LEU A 22 3.62 1.14 2.02
N LEU A 23 3.63 1.26 3.35
CA LEU A 23 4.00 2.49 4.04
C LEU A 23 5.49 2.61 4.35
N ASN A 24 6.16 1.47 4.56
CA ASN A 24 7.58 1.37 4.89
C ASN A 24 8.03 2.30 6.03
N HIS A 25 7.16 2.46 7.02
CA HIS A 25 7.36 3.28 8.19
C HIS A 25 6.59 2.66 9.35
N GLU A 26 7.27 2.38 10.46
CA GLU A 26 6.70 1.59 11.56
C GLU A 26 5.50 2.27 12.20
N ALA A 27 5.59 3.58 12.49
CA ALA A 27 4.48 4.32 13.12
C ALA A 27 3.23 4.36 12.22
N ASP A 28 3.40 4.61 10.92
CA ASP A 28 2.30 4.62 9.95
C ASP A 28 1.68 3.23 9.79
N ALA A 29 2.52 2.18 9.77
CA ALA A 29 2.05 0.81 9.71
C ALA A 29 1.25 0.44 10.97
N ALA A 30 1.68 0.88 12.16
CA ALA A 30 0.95 0.69 13.40
C ALA A 30 -0.40 1.44 13.42
N ASP A 31 -0.43 2.71 12.98
CA ASP A 31 -1.69 3.45 12.82
C ASP A 31 -2.64 2.74 11.84
N CYS A 32 -2.12 2.36 10.67
CA CYS A 32 -2.87 1.65 9.66
C CYS A 32 -3.41 0.31 10.18
N PHE A 33 -2.62 -0.42 10.96
CA PHE A 33 -3.03 -1.67 11.61
C PHE A 33 -4.21 -1.44 12.55
N GLN A 34 -4.08 -0.49 13.49
CA GLN A 34 -5.11 -0.18 14.47
C GLN A 34 -6.41 0.26 13.78
N ARG A 35 -6.30 1.19 12.84
CA ARG A 35 -7.45 1.72 12.10
C ARG A 35 -8.10 0.68 11.19
N THR A 36 -7.35 -0.32 10.73
CA THR A 36 -7.89 -1.48 9.99
C THR A 36 -8.83 -2.29 10.88
N PHE A 37 -8.39 -2.69 12.06
CA PHE A 37 -9.22 -3.48 12.97
C PHE A 37 -10.39 -2.69 13.54
N LEU A 38 -10.23 -1.39 13.83
CA LEU A 38 -11.34 -0.53 14.23
C LEU A 38 -12.43 -0.46 13.13
N ALA A 39 -12.04 -0.22 11.88
CA ALA A 39 -13.00 -0.22 10.76
C ALA A 39 -13.64 -1.59 10.55
N ALA A 40 -12.90 -2.68 10.78
CA ALA A 40 -13.44 -4.02 10.70
C ALA A 40 -14.52 -4.27 11.76
N VAL A 41 -14.32 -3.77 12.99
CA VAL A 41 -15.31 -3.83 14.09
C VAL A 41 -16.58 -3.07 13.74
N GLU A 42 -16.43 -1.82 13.29
CA GLU A 42 -17.55 -0.97 12.86
C GLU A 42 -18.33 -1.60 11.71
N LEU A 43 -17.64 -2.15 10.72
CA LEU A 43 -18.26 -2.80 9.57
C LEU A 43 -19.04 -4.06 9.97
N ALA A 44 -18.46 -4.89 10.84
CA ALA A 44 -19.10 -6.13 11.30
C ALA A 44 -20.35 -5.86 12.15
N ALA A 45 -20.47 -4.67 12.75
CA ALA A 45 -21.69 -4.24 13.43
C ALA A 45 -22.83 -3.89 12.47
N THR A 46 -22.53 -3.58 11.21
CA THR A 46 -23.52 -3.13 10.22
C THR A 46 -23.85 -4.18 9.16
N CYS A 47 -22.91 -5.09 8.84
CA CYS A 47 -23.07 -6.09 7.78
C CYS A 47 -22.35 -7.39 8.12
N PRO A 48 -22.89 -8.56 7.71
CA PRO A 48 -22.20 -9.83 7.86
C PRO A 48 -20.94 -9.89 6.97
N VAL A 49 -19.80 -10.24 7.56
CA VAL A 49 -18.53 -10.41 6.85
C VAL A 49 -18.43 -11.82 6.29
N ARG A 50 -18.25 -11.93 4.97
CA ARG A 50 -18.14 -13.23 4.27
C ARG A 50 -16.76 -13.89 4.40
N SER A 51 -15.70 -13.07 4.45
CA SER A 51 -14.31 -13.54 4.53
C SER A 51 -13.44 -12.48 5.21
N TRP A 52 -12.87 -12.81 6.37
CA TRP A 52 -11.98 -11.92 7.12
C TRP A 52 -10.66 -11.62 6.40
N PRO A 53 -9.94 -12.61 5.83
CA PRO A 53 -8.66 -12.34 5.17
C PRO A 53 -8.78 -11.33 4.03
N GLY A 54 -9.77 -11.49 3.14
CA GLY A 54 -9.98 -10.60 2.01
C GLY A 54 -10.43 -9.20 2.44
N MET A 55 -11.33 -9.14 3.43
CA MET A 55 -11.82 -7.88 3.99
C MET A 55 -10.68 -7.08 4.65
N LEU A 56 -9.90 -7.72 5.52
CA LEU A 56 -8.82 -7.06 6.26
C LEU A 56 -7.71 -6.59 5.31
N LYS A 57 -7.33 -7.40 4.32
CA LYS A 57 -6.39 -7.00 3.27
C LYS A 57 -6.88 -5.78 2.49
N ARG A 58 -8.17 -5.72 2.16
CA ARG A 58 -8.77 -4.56 1.48
C ARG A 58 -8.72 -3.31 2.34
N ILE A 59 -9.22 -3.38 3.58
CA ILE A 59 -9.25 -2.23 4.49
C ILE A 59 -7.82 -1.71 4.72
N ALA A 60 -6.86 -2.60 4.99
CA ALA A 60 -5.46 -2.24 5.17
C ALA A 60 -4.87 -1.59 3.91
N THR A 61 -5.11 -2.17 2.73
CA THR A 61 -4.63 -1.63 1.45
C THR A 61 -5.18 -0.24 1.17
N ALA A 62 -6.49 -0.05 1.30
CA ALA A 62 -7.13 1.23 1.07
C ALA A 62 -6.59 2.32 2.00
N ARG A 63 -6.46 2.02 3.30
CA ARG A 63 -5.91 2.94 4.31
C ARG A 63 -4.44 3.28 4.05
N ALA A 64 -3.62 2.29 3.73
CA ALA A 64 -2.21 2.52 3.43
C ALA A 64 -2.05 3.37 2.16
N LEU A 65 -2.86 3.13 1.12
CA LEU A 65 -2.85 3.96 -0.09
C LEU A 65 -3.31 5.40 0.19
N GLU A 66 -4.31 5.59 1.05
CA GLU A 66 -4.74 6.93 1.49
C GLU A 66 -3.62 7.68 2.21
N GLN A 67 -2.93 7.05 3.16
CA GLN A 67 -1.79 7.63 3.85
C GLN A 67 -0.63 7.95 2.88
N LEU A 68 -0.31 7.05 1.95
CA LEU A 68 0.67 7.31 0.88
C LEU A 68 0.28 8.54 0.06
N ARG A 69 -0.97 8.64 -0.38
CA ARG A 69 -1.47 9.82 -1.12
C ARG A 69 -1.29 11.12 -0.33
N ASN A 70 -1.56 11.08 0.98
CA ASN A 70 -1.35 12.25 1.83
C ASN A 70 0.13 12.61 1.98
N ARG A 71 1.03 11.61 2.10
CA ARG A 71 2.49 11.82 2.15
C ARG A 71 3.04 12.44 0.85
N TYR A 72 2.55 12.00 -0.31
CA TYR A 72 3.04 12.48 -1.62
C TYR A 72 2.30 13.72 -2.14
N ARG A 73 1.25 14.22 -1.45
CA ARG A 73 0.52 15.43 -1.85
C ARG A 73 1.42 16.68 -1.71
N PRO A 74 1.44 17.59 -2.70
CA PRO A 74 2.28 18.79 -2.66
C PRO A 74 2.05 19.70 -1.43
N ALA A 75 0.82 19.75 -0.91
CA ALA A 75 0.49 20.55 0.28
C ALA A 75 1.07 19.99 1.59
N ALA A 76 1.43 18.69 1.64
CA ALA A 76 2.08 18.08 2.80
C ALA A 76 3.60 18.38 2.86
N ARG A 77 4.17 19.03 1.82
CA ARG A 77 5.60 19.39 1.76
C ARG A 77 5.99 20.57 2.66
N VAL A 78 5.05 21.22 3.35
CA VAL A 78 5.35 22.38 4.21
C VAL A 78 5.77 21.98 5.63
N GLU A 79 5.52 20.75 6.09
CA GLU A 79 5.87 20.34 7.47
C GLU A 79 6.66 19.03 7.61
N CYS A 80 6.84 18.25 6.55
CA CYS A 80 7.69 17.05 6.60
C CYS A 80 9.09 17.37 6.07
N LEU A 81 9.98 17.79 6.98
CA LEU A 81 11.42 17.67 6.79
C LEU A 81 11.72 16.20 6.44
N PRO A 82 12.47 15.88 5.38
CA PRO A 82 12.76 14.49 5.00
C PRO A 82 13.86 13.91 5.91
N ASP A 83 13.69 14.01 7.23
CA ASP A 83 14.60 13.44 8.20
C ASP A 83 14.00 12.15 8.76
N SER A 84 13.96 11.14 7.90
CA SER A 84 14.19 9.77 8.35
C SER A 84 14.63 8.94 7.14
N PRO A 85 15.89 8.44 7.11
CA PRO A 85 16.20 7.35 6.20
C PRO A 85 15.25 6.21 6.53
N LEU A 86 14.38 5.89 5.58
CA LEU A 86 13.45 4.75 5.58
C LEU A 86 14.09 3.57 6.32
N ALA A 87 13.64 3.31 7.56
CA ALA A 87 14.40 2.50 8.49
C ALA A 87 14.61 1.07 7.97
N ASP A 88 15.88 0.77 7.71
CA ASP A 88 16.40 -0.50 7.24
C ASP A 88 16.35 -1.55 8.35
N ARG A 89 15.48 -2.56 8.23
CA ARG A 89 15.66 -3.85 8.92
C ARG A 89 15.09 -5.02 8.12
N LEU A 90 15.96 -5.61 7.28
CA LEU A 90 16.15 -7.05 7.01
C LEU A 90 17.18 -7.18 5.88
N ALA A 91 18.42 -7.56 6.21
CA ALA A 91 19.54 -7.70 5.25
C ALA A 91 19.46 -8.99 4.43
N PRO A 92 19.78 -8.99 3.11
CA PRO A 92 21.16 -9.32 2.66
C PRO A 92 21.66 -8.66 1.32
N GLY A 93 22.96 -8.29 1.24
CA GLY A 93 23.75 -8.07 0.00
C GLY A 93 23.87 -6.62 -0.58
N PRO A 94 25.04 -6.11 -1.08
CA PRO A 94 25.30 -4.66 -1.22
C PRO A 94 24.96 -3.94 -2.54
N SER A 95 24.56 -4.60 -3.64
CA SER A 95 24.27 -3.90 -4.93
C SER A 95 22.81 -4.07 -5.36
N ASP A 96 22.31 -5.30 -5.42
CA ASP A 96 20.92 -5.61 -5.82
C ASP A 96 19.87 -5.03 -4.85
N LEU A 97 20.27 -4.78 -3.60
CA LEU A 97 19.40 -4.28 -2.55
C LEU A 97 19.18 -2.76 -2.66
N ALA A 98 20.12 -2.02 -3.26
CA ALA A 98 19.96 -0.60 -3.55
C ALA A 98 18.93 -0.40 -4.68
N GLU A 99 19.08 -1.14 -5.78
CA GLU A 99 18.13 -1.09 -6.91
C GLU A 99 16.72 -1.52 -6.49
N ALA A 100 16.60 -2.57 -5.67
CA ALA A 100 15.31 -3.01 -5.15
C ALA A 100 14.65 -1.97 -4.23
N LYS A 101 15.43 -1.26 -3.41
CA LYS A 101 14.95 -0.17 -2.55
C LYS A 101 14.46 1.01 -3.37
N GLU A 102 15.23 1.42 -4.37
CA GLU A 102 14.88 2.53 -5.27
C GLU A 102 13.59 2.22 -6.03
N LEU A 103 13.47 1.00 -6.57
CA LEU A 103 12.24 0.55 -7.23
C LEU A 103 11.05 0.54 -6.27
N ALA A 104 11.24 0.13 -5.02
CA ALA A 104 10.17 0.16 -4.01
C ALA A 104 9.73 1.59 -3.66
N VAL A 105 10.66 2.54 -3.58
CA VAL A 105 10.34 3.97 -3.39
C VAL A 105 9.58 4.52 -4.61
N ALA A 106 10.06 4.24 -5.82
CA ALA A 106 9.41 4.66 -7.07
C ALA A 106 7.99 4.07 -7.19
N LEU A 107 7.80 2.80 -6.83
CA LEU A 107 6.51 2.14 -6.86
C LEU A 107 5.52 2.78 -5.88
N ARG A 108 5.95 3.10 -4.65
CA ARG A 108 5.09 3.78 -3.66
C ARG A 108 4.67 5.17 -4.13
N ALA A 109 5.59 5.94 -4.70
CA ALA A 109 5.29 7.24 -5.28
C ALA A 109 4.28 7.09 -6.43
N ALA A 110 4.52 6.16 -7.37
CA ALA A 110 3.61 5.91 -8.48
C ALA A 110 2.21 5.48 -8.02
N LEU A 111 2.11 4.58 -7.04
CA LEU A 111 0.84 4.14 -6.44
C LEU A 111 0.06 5.30 -5.81
N ALA A 112 0.76 6.27 -5.20
CA ALA A 112 0.14 7.45 -4.62
C ALA A 112 -0.43 8.42 -5.68
N GLU A 113 0.07 8.38 -6.91
CA GLU A 113 -0.31 9.36 -7.92
C GLU A 113 -1.32 8.86 -8.97
N ILE A 114 -1.42 7.55 -9.19
CA ILE A 114 -2.39 6.99 -10.13
C ILE A 114 -3.82 7.04 -9.58
N ASP A 115 -4.77 6.60 -10.41
CA ASP A 115 -6.17 6.48 -10.01
C ASP A 115 -6.33 5.54 -8.78
N PRO A 116 -7.09 5.95 -7.74
CA PRO A 116 -7.22 5.16 -6.51
C PRO A 116 -7.74 3.74 -6.73
N ALA A 117 -8.76 3.56 -7.59
CA ALA A 117 -9.34 2.25 -7.83
C ALA A 117 -8.36 1.33 -8.57
N GLN A 118 -7.55 1.90 -9.47
CA GLN A 118 -6.49 1.16 -10.15
C GLN A 118 -5.37 0.75 -9.18
N ALA A 119 -4.92 1.65 -8.30
CA ALA A 119 -3.91 1.36 -7.29
C ALA A 119 -4.38 0.28 -6.30
N GLU A 120 -5.60 0.42 -5.76
CA GLU A 120 -6.18 -0.54 -4.81
C GLU A 120 -6.32 -1.91 -5.47
N THR A 121 -6.85 -1.98 -6.70
CA THR A 121 -6.97 -3.24 -7.45
C THR A 121 -5.61 -3.89 -7.70
N PHE A 122 -4.60 -3.10 -8.09
CA PHE A 122 -3.25 -3.60 -8.30
C PHE A 122 -2.67 -4.19 -7.01
N CYS A 123 -2.75 -3.47 -5.88
CA CYS A 123 -2.24 -3.94 -4.61
C CYS A 123 -2.93 -5.24 -4.16
N LEU A 124 -4.27 -5.28 -4.22
CA LEU A 124 -5.04 -6.46 -3.82
C LEU A 124 -4.67 -7.71 -4.62
N VAL A 125 -4.54 -7.60 -5.94
CA VAL A 125 -4.28 -8.77 -6.80
C VAL A 125 -2.79 -9.11 -6.83
N CYS A 126 -1.92 -8.13 -7.07
CA CYS A 126 -0.50 -8.36 -7.36
C CYS A 126 0.37 -8.41 -6.10
N LEU A 127 0.00 -7.70 -5.03
CA LEU A 127 0.78 -7.70 -3.78
C LEU A 127 0.14 -8.63 -2.74
N GLU A 128 -1.17 -8.54 -2.57
CA GLU A 128 -1.89 -9.29 -1.53
C GLU A 128 -2.38 -10.68 -1.99
N GLY A 129 -2.24 -10.97 -3.29
CA GLY A 129 -2.49 -12.28 -3.88
C GLY A 129 -3.97 -12.67 -3.94
N LEU A 130 -4.89 -11.71 -3.91
CA LEU A 130 -6.32 -12.01 -4.07
C LEU A 130 -6.62 -12.47 -5.50
N SER A 131 -7.58 -13.39 -5.62
CA SER A 131 -8.15 -13.71 -6.93
C SER A 131 -8.90 -12.50 -7.49
N TYR A 132 -9.13 -12.50 -8.81
CA TYR A 132 -9.92 -11.44 -9.46
C TYR A 132 -11.33 -11.37 -8.89
N ALA A 133 -11.91 -12.52 -8.53
CA ALA A 133 -13.24 -12.61 -7.93
C ALA A 133 -13.27 -12.04 -6.50
N ASP A 134 -12.26 -12.35 -5.70
CA ASP A 134 -12.15 -11.84 -4.33
C ASP A 134 -11.88 -10.33 -4.33
N ALA A 135 -10.99 -9.85 -5.20
CA ALA A 135 -10.72 -8.43 -5.36
C ALA A 135 -11.96 -7.67 -5.84
N ALA A 136 -12.72 -8.22 -6.80
CA ALA A 136 -13.97 -7.62 -7.27
C ALA A 136 -15.03 -7.55 -6.17
N THR A 137 -15.20 -8.65 -5.43
CA THR A 137 -16.12 -8.72 -4.28
C THR A 137 -15.71 -7.72 -3.20
N ALA A 138 -14.41 -7.66 -2.90
CA ALA A 138 -13.85 -6.71 -1.97
C ALA A 138 -14.18 -5.29 -2.44
N LEU A 139 -13.85 -4.91 -3.66
CA LEU A 139 -14.05 -3.55 -4.20
C LEU A 139 -15.52 -3.16 -4.47
N GLY A 140 -16.45 -4.11 -4.49
CA GLY A 140 -17.85 -3.86 -4.85
C GLY A 140 -18.06 -3.62 -6.35
N VAL A 141 -17.24 -4.24 -7.20
CA VAL A 141 -17.30 -4.12 -8.67
C VAL A 141 -17.48 -5.49 -9.32
N THR A 142 -17.75 -5.53 -10.63
CA THR A 142 -17.77 -6.80 -11.37
C THR A 142 -16.37 -7.34 -11.59
N VAL A 143 -16.22 -8.67 -11.73
CA VAL A 143 -14.93 -9.33 -12.04
C VAL A 143 -14.31 -8.76 -13.31
N THR A 144 -15.12 -8.52 -14.34
CA THR A 144 -14.71 -7.87 -15.59
C THR A 144 -14.14 -6.48 -15.33
N HIS A 145 -14.82 -5.67 -14.51
CA HIS A 145 -14.37 -4.32 -14.20
C HIS A 145 -13.07 -4.32 -13.38
N ALA A 146 -12.91 -5.24 -12.42
CA ALA A 146 -11.66 -5.44 -11.70
C ALA A 146 -10.50 -5.79 -12.66
N GLY A 147 -10.75 -6.63 -13.67
CA GLY A 147 -9.78 -6.92 -14.73
C GLY A 147 -9.36 -5.68 -15.53
N VAL A 148 -10.32 -4.81 -15.87
CA VAL A 148 -10.05 -3.53 -16.54
C VAL A 148 -9.22 -2.59 -15.66
N LEU A 149 -9.59 -2.45 -14.38
CA LEU A 149 -8.86 -1.62 -13.41
C LEU A 149 -7.42 -2.10 -13.25
N LEU A 150 -7.21 -3.40 -13.12
CA LEU A 150 -5.87 -3.98 -13.00
C LEU A 150 -5.02 -3.71 -14.25
N SER A 151 -5.59 -3.91 -15.43
CA SER A 151 -4.89 -3.67 -16.69
C SER A 151 -4.47 -2.20 -16.82
N ARG A 152 -5.39 -1.27 -16.54
CA ARG A 152 -5.11 0.17 -16.55
C ARG A 152 -4.09 0.58 -15.48
N GLY A 153 -4.21 0.02 -14.28
CA GLY A 153 -3.25 0.27 -13.19
C GLY A 153 -1.84 -0.19 -13.55
N ARG A 154 -1.68 -1.38 -14.13
CA ARG A 154 -0.37 -1.86 -14.62
C ARG A 154 0.22 -0.96 -15.69
N ALA A 155 -0.61 -0.48 -16.63
CA ALA A 155 -0.16 0.45 -17.66
C ALA A 155 0.29 1.79 -17.03
N ALA A 156 -0.52 2.38 -16.16
CA ALA A 156 -0.20 3.64 -15.49
C ALA A 156 1.06 3.55 -14.62
N LEU A 157 1.21 2.47 -13.85
CA LEU A 157 2.41 2.23 -13.04
C LEU A 157 3.64 2.07 -13.92
N ARG A 158 3.55 1.30 -15.02
CA ARG A 158 4.67 1.14 -15.95
C ARG A 158 5.10 2.47 -16.55
N ASP A 159 4.14 3.31 -16.96
CA ASP A 159 4.46 4.59 -17.59
C ASP A 159 5.11 5.55 -16.58
N ARG A 160 4.68 5.54 -15.31
CA ARG A 160 5.31 6.32 -14.23
C ARG A 160 6.69 5.79 -13.85
N LEU A 161 6.85 4.48 -13.73
CA LEU A 161 8.13 3.86 -13.40
C LEU A 161 9.16 4.02 -14.52
N ARG A 162 8.74 4.13 -15.79
CA ARG A 162 9.63 4.47 -16.92
C ARG A 162 10.07 5.92 -16.90
N ALA A 163 9.22 6.83 -16.43
CA ALA A 163 9.56 8.24 -16.26
C ALA A 163 10.46 8.48 -15.04
N PHE A 164 10.52 7.52 -14.12
CA PHE A 164 11.45 7.51 -13.00
C PHE A 164 12.84 7.07 -13.51
N ASP A 165 13.71 8.04 -13.80
CA ASP A 165 15.14 7.81 -14.03
C ASP A 165 15.88 7.89 -12.68
N PRO A 166 16.37 6.77 -12.12
CA PRO A 166 17.13 6.78 -10.86
C PRO A 166 18.43 7.58 -10.98
N SER A 167 18.95 7.79 -12.20
CA SER A 167 20.22 8.48 -12.46
C SER A 167 20.14 10.00 -12.31
N ASN A 168 18.94 10.59 -12.25
CA ASN A 168 18.73 12.03 -12.29
C ASN A 168 18.50 12.69 -10.90
N GLN A 169 18.78 11.97 -9.81
CA GLN A 169 18.77 12.52 -8.43
C GLN A 169 20.17 12.99 -7.98
N HIS A 170 20.95 13.62 -8.86
CA HIS A 170 22.16 14.33 -8.43
C HIS A 170 21.77 15.53 -7.55
N LEU A 171 22.28 15.54 -6.31
CA LEU A 171 22.14 16.59 -5.30
C LEU A 171 22.21 18.02 -5.87
N PRO A 172 21.30 18.94 -5.53
CA PRO A 172 21.61 20.35 -5.55
C PRO A 172 22.41 20.67 -4.29
N GLY A 173 23.73 20.85 -4.40
CA GLY A 173 24.50 21.42 -3.29
C GLY A 173 25.97 21.03 -3.25
N GLY A 174 26.77 21.67 -4.08
CA GLY A 174 28.23 21.63 -4.00
C GLY A 174 28.84 22.66 -4.93
N HIS A 175 28.47 23.93 -4.77
CA HIS A 175 29.25 25.02 -5.36
C HIS A 175 30.52 25.23 -4.51
N PRO A 176 31.64 25.63 -5.15
CA PRO A 176 33.01 25.51 -4.66
C PRO A 176 33.38 26.52 -3.58
#